data_AF-A0A1S3J820-F1
#
_entry.id   AF-A0A1S3J820-F1
#
_cell.length_a   1.000
_cell.length_b   1.000
_cell.length_c   1.000
_cell.angle_alpha   90.00
_cell.angle_beta   90.00
_cell.angle_gamma   90.00
#
_symmetry.space_group_name_H-M   'P 1'
#
loop_
_entity.id
_entity.type
_entity.pdbx_description
1 polymer ?
#
loop_
_entity_poly.entity_id
_entity_poly.type
_entity_poly.pdbx_seq_one_letter_code
_entity_poly.pdbx_strand_id
1 'polypeptide(L)'
;MADGSTTKTITCLDTGNYDSGPAMCDTQPGCPIPMDDDVNRQHNYQGDDPVPVGTFITFTCKKPFFDASGVKEKTIECLPDGTYDDTPPQCDQPGCDLPMDGSRASNNYPGVSAPVDIDTQVTYTCNSGYTMADGSTTKTITCLDTGNYDSGPAMCDTQPGCPIPMDDDVNRQHNYQGDDPVPVGTFITFTCKKPFFDASGVKEKTIECLPDGTYDDTPPQCDQPGCDLPMDGSRASNNYPGVSAPVDFGIQVTYTCNSGYTMADGSTTKTITCLDTGNYDSGPAMCDTQPGCPIPMDDDVNRQHNYQGDDPVPVGTFITFTCRMPFFDVSGVKEKTIECLPDGTYDDTPPQCDQPGCDLPMDGSRASNNYPGVSAPVDIDTQVTYTCNSGYTMADGSTTKTITCLDTGNYDSGPAMCDTQPGCPIPMDDDVNRQHNYQGDDPVPVGTFITFTCRMPFFDVSGVKEKTIECLPDGTYDDTPPQCDQPGCDLPMDGSRASNNYPGVIAPVDFGTQVIYNCNSGYTMADGSTTKTITCLDAGNYDSGPAMCDTRESGFYDCVCFNALWLN
;
A
#
# COMPACT_ATOMS: atom_id res chain seq x y z
N MET A 1 -148.61 -46.80 -41.77
CA MET A 1 -149.60 -46.64 -40.67
C MET A 1 -149.09 -47.31 -39.41
N ALA A 2 -149.65 -47.02 -38.23
CA ALA A 2 -149.20 -47.56 -36.93
C ALA A 2 -149.26 -49.11 -36.81
N ASP A 3 -149.90 -49.77 -37.77
CA ASP A 3 -149.99 -51.23 -37.92
C ASP A 3 -148.96 -51.82 -38.91
N GLY A 4 -148.05 -51.00 -39.45
CA GLY A 4 -147.04 -51.42 -40.42
C GLY A 4 -147.55 -51.61 -41.85
N SER A 5 -148.82 -51.30 -42.15
CA SER A 5 -149.35 -51.35 -43.53
C SER A 5 -148.95 -50.11 -44.35
N THR A 6 -148.71 -50.30 -45.64
CA THR A 6 -148.30 -49.25 -46.61
C THR A 6 -149.46 -48.72 -47.47
N THR A 7 -150.63 -49.38 -47.47
CA THR A 7 -151.83 -48.98 -48.22
C THR A 7 -153.11 -49.32 -47.44
N LYS A 8 -154.06 -48.40 -47.34
CA LYS A 8 -155.40 -48.61 -46.74
C LYS A 8 -156.47 -48.40 -47.80
N THR A 9 -157.30 -49.42 -48.00
CA THR A 9 -158.47 -49.35 -48.91
C THR A 9 -159.66 -48.83 -48.13
N ILE A 10 -160.35 -47.81 -48.64
CA ILE A 10 -161.54 -47.21 -48.03
C ILE A 10 -162.71 -47.40 -49.00
N THR A 11 -163.82 -47.98 -48.52
CA THR A 11 -164.97 -48.36 -49.35
C THR A 11 -166.14 -47.39 -49.15
N CYS A 12 -166.81 -46.99 -50.23
CA CYS A 12 -168.01 -46.16 -50.16
C CYS A 12 -169.25 -47.03 -49.90
N LEU A 13 -170.02 -46.72 -48.86
CA LEU A 13 -171.25 -47.44 -48.50
C LEU A 13 -172.46 -46.81 -49.22
N ASP A 14 -173.52 -47.59 -49.48
CA ASP A 14 -174.74 -47.16 -50.18
C ASP A 14 -175.48 -45.98 -49.53
N THR A 15 -175.10 -45.59 -48.30
CA THR A 15 -175.57 -44.41 -47.58
C THR A 15 -174.82 -43.12 -47.95
N GLY A 16 -173.83 -43.19 -48.84
CA GLY A 16 -173.02 -42.05 -49.31
C GLY A 16 -171.85 -41.67 -48.42
N ASN A 17 -171.55 -42.45 -47.37
CA ASN A 17 -170.40 -42.24 -46.48
C ASN A 17 -169.36 -43.37 -46.64
N TYR A 18 -168.10 -43.07 -46.34
CA TYR A 18 -167.00 -44.03 -46.39
C TYR A 18 -166.84 -44.78 -45.06
N ASP A 19 -166.36 -46.03 -45.13
CA ASP A 19 -166.18 -46.90 -43.96
C ASP A 19 -165.15 -46.40 -42.94
N SER A 20 -164.22 -45.51 -43.33
CA SER A 20 -163.18 -44.96 -42.45
C SER A 20 -162.49 -43.71 -43.01
N GLY A 21 -161.81 -42.94 -42.14
CA GLY A 21 -161.03 -41.75 -42.50
C GLY A 21 -159.62 -42.04 -43.07
N PRO A 22 -158.96 -41.03 -43.69
CA PRO A 22 -157.66 -41.17 -44.37
C PRO A 22 -156.49 -41.48 -43.42
N ALA A 23 -155.45 -42.13 -43.95
CA ALA A 23 -154.27 -42.58 -43.20
C ALA A 23 -153.22 -41.46 -43.00
N MET A 24 -152.60 -41.39 -41.81
CA MET A 24 -151.42 -40.55 -41.53
C MET A 24 -150.15 -41.41 -41.37
N CYS A 25 -148.99 -40.92 -41.83
CA CYS A 25 -147.67 -41.57 -41.74
C CYS A 25 -146.67 -40.61 -41.05
N ASP A 26 -145.94 -41.08 -40.03
CA ASP A 26 -144.92 -40.30 -39.29
C ASP A 26 -143.52 -40.35 -39.95
N THR A 27 -142.73 -39.28 -39.76
CA THR A 27 -141.43 -38.93 -40.38
C THR A 27 -140.19 -39.63 -39.78
N GLN A 28 -139.11 -39.82 -40.57
CA GLN A 28 -137.85 -40.48 -40.17
C GLN A 28 -137.01 -39.70 -39.11
N PRO A 29 -136.27 -40.39 -38.21
CA PRO A 29 -135.30 -39.80 -37.28
C PRO A 29 -133.90 -39.55 -37.91
N GLY A 30 -133.22 -38.47 -37.53
CA GLY A 30 -131.84 -38.11 -37.89
C GLY A 30 -131.28 -36.94 -37.04
N CYS A 31 -130.01 -36.54 -37.24
CA CYS A 31 -129.35 -35.47 -36.47
C CYS A 31 -129.59 -34.07 -37.07
N PRO A 32 -129.54 -32.99 -36.27
CA PRO A 32 -129.63 -31.63 -36.81
C PRO A 32 -128.41 -31.29 -37.67
N ILE A 33 -128.59 -30.48 -38.72
CA ILE A 33 -127.47 -29.94 -39.50
C ILE A 33 -126.46 -29.24 -38.56
N PRO A 34 -125.14 -29.49 -38.71
CA PRO A 34 -124.16 -28.81 -37.89
C PRO A 34 -124.17 -27.30 -38.12
N MET A 35 -124.18 -26.51 -37.06
CA MET A 35 -124.11 -25.06 -37.15
C MET A 35 -122.65 -24.59 -37.29
N ASP A 36 -122.40 -23.64 -38.20
CA ASP A 36 -121.16 -22.86 -38.26
C ASP A 36 -121.22 -21.74 -37.19
N ASP A 37 -121.17 -22.12 -35.92
CA ASP A 37 -121.12 -21.19 -34.77
C ASP A 37 -119.72 -20.60 -34.51
N ASP A 38 -118.69 -21.16 -35.15
CA ASP A 38 -117.31 -20.68 -35.14
C ASP A 38 -116.92 -20.18 -36.54
N VAL A 39 -116.66 -18.88 -36.69
CA VAL A 39 -116.28 -18.24 -37.96
C VAL A 39 -114.95 -18.80 -38.50
N ASN A 40 -114.12 -19.35 -37.63
CA ASN A 40 -112.81 -19.92 -37.94
C ASN A 40 -112.88 -21.40 -38.31
N ARG A 41 -114.07 -22.00 -38.33
CA ARG A 41 -114.31 -23.40 -38.70
C ARG A 41 -115.14 -23.49 -39.98
N GLN A 42 -115.07 -24.64 -40.63
CA GLN A 42 -115.93 -25.04 -41.75
C GLN A 42 -116.17 -26.55 -41.72
N HIS A 43 -117.27 -27.05 -42.28
CA HIS A 43 -117.56 -28.48 -42.38
C HIS A 43 -117.83 -28.94 -43.82
N ASN A 44 -117.66 -30.25 -44.09
CA ASN A 44 -117.84 -30.84 -45.42
C ASN A 44 -119.29 -31.26 -45.76
N TYR A 45 -120.22 -31.25 -44.81
CA TYR A 45 -121.61 -31.67 -45.05
C TYR A 45 -122.38 -30.68 -45.94
N GLN A 46 -123.11 -31.20 -46.93
CA GLN A 46 -123.86 -30.43 -47.93
C GLN A 46 -125.28 -31.00 -48.17
N GLY A 47 -125.78 -31.85 -47.26
CA GLY A 47 -127.10 -32.49 -47.38
C GLY A 47 -128.25 -31.72 -46.69
N ASP A 48 -129.46 -32.26 -46.81
CA ASP A 48 -130.67 -31.70 -46.19
C ASP A 48 -130.83 -32.13 -44.71
N ASP A 49 -131.77 -31.49 -44.00
CA ASP A 49 -132.17 -31.78 -42.62
C ASP A 49 -133.37 -32.76 -42.60
N PRO A 50 -133.37 -33.84 -41.80
CA PRO A 50 -132.33 -34.26 -40.85
C PRO A 50 -131.16 -35.02 -41.49
N VAL A 51 -129.96 -34.85 -40.93
CA VAL A 51 -128.74 -35.59 -41.31
C VAL A 51 -128.98 -37.09 -41.10
N PRO A 52 -128.77 -37.94 -42.13
CA PRO A 52 -128.97 -39.38 -42.00
C PRO A 52 -128.06 -40.00 -40.94
N VAL A 53 -128.62 -40.93 -40.15
CA VAL A 53 -127.87 -41.76 -39.21
C VAL A 53 -126.74 -42.51 -39.92
N GLY A 54 -125.54 -42.50 -39.33
CA GLY A 54 -124.30 -43.08 -39.87
C GLY A 54 -123.50 -42.14 -40.78
N THR A 55 -123.89 -40.87 -40.89
CA THR A 55 -123.12 -39.86 -41.65
C THR A 55 -121.94 -39.35 -40.83
N PHE A 56 -120.76 -39.31 -41.44
CA PHE A 56 -119.55 -38.68 -40.88
C PHE A 56 -119.38 -37.25 -41.41
N ILE A 57 -119.16 -36.31 -40.50
CA ILE A 57 -118.96 -34.88 -40.80
C ILE A 57 -117.58 -34.47 -40.33
N THR A 58 -116.76 -33.99 -41.26
CA THR A 58 -115.41 -33.49 -40.95
C THR A 58 -115.44 -31.98 -40.86
N PHE A 59 -115.05 -31.46 -39.70
CA PHE A 59 -114.77 -30.05 -39.46
C PHE A 59 -113.30 -29.76 -39.70
N THR A 60 -113.00 -28.64 -40.36
CA THR A 60 -111.65 -28.14 -40.62
C THR A 60 -111.52 -26.74 -40.05
N CYS A 61 -110.51 -26.49 -39.22
CA CYS A 61 -110.15 -25.13 -38.83
C CYS A 61 -109.53 -24.39 -40.04
N LYS A 62 -110.05 -23.21 -40.35
CA LYS A 62 -109.51 -22.30 -41.37
C LYS A 62 -108.11 -21.87 -40.94
N LYS A 63 -107.20 -21.66 -41.90
CA LYS A 63 -105.86 -21.16 -41.56
C LYS A 63 -105.97 -19.75 -40.96
N PRO A 64 -105.24 -19.40 -39.88
CA PRO A 64 -104.18 -20.17 -39.18
C PRO A 64 -104.64 -20.89 -37.90
N PHE A 65 -105.94 -21.12 -37.72
CA PHE A 65 -106.51 -21.63 -36.46
C PHE A 65 -106.38 -23.15 -36.32
N PHE A 66 -106.29 -23.61 -35.07
CA PHE A 66 -106.26 -25.04 -34.69
C PHE A 66 -107.13 -25.28 -33.46
N ASP A 67 -107.51 -26.54 -33.20
CA ASP A 67 -108.17 -26.88 -31.95
C ASP A 67 -107.20 -26.87 -30.75
N ALA A 68 -107.73 -26.97 -29.53
CA ALA A 68 -106.93 -26.97 -28.29
C ALA A 68 -105.89 -28.11 -28.21
N SER A 69 -105.96 -29.11 -29.10
CA SER A 69 -105.00 -30.21 -29.20
C SER A 69 -103.99 -30.03 -30.35
N GLY A 70 -104.04 -28.89 -31.06
CA GLY A 70 -103.20 -28.61 -32.23
C GLY A 70 -103.64 -29.35 -33.50
N VAL A 71 -104.86 -29.91 -33.53
CA VAL A 71 -105.38 -30.67 -34.66
C VAL A 71 -106.21 -29.77 -35.56
N LYS A 72 -106.06 -29.93 -36.88
CA LYS A 72 -106.71 -29.09 -37.89
C LYS A 72 -108.07 -29.62 -38.35
N GLU A 73 -108.26 -30.93 -38.26
CA GLU A 73 -109.47 -31.60 -38.72
C GLU A 73 -109.99 -32.57 -37.67
N LYS A 74 -111.30 -32.50 -37.38
CA LYS A 74 -112.00 -33.41 -36.48
C LYS A 74 -113.24 -33.96 -37.18
N THR A 75 -113.46 -35.27 -37.12
CA THR A 75 -114.63 -35.92 -37.72
C THR A 75 -115.55 -36.45 -36.64
N ILE A 76 -116.85 -36.21 -36.78
CA ILE A 76 -117.91 -36.67 -35.87
C ILE A 76 -118.97 -37.47 -36.65
N GLU A 77 -119.67 -38.40 -36.00
CA GLU A 77 -120.67 -39.30 -36.59
C GLU A 77 -122.07 -39.03 -36.02
N CYS A 78 -123.10 -39.03 -36.89
CA CYS A 78 -124.51 -38.99 -36.47
C CYS A 78 -125.00 -40.37 -36.00
N LEU A 79 -125.36 -40.49 -34.74
CA LEU A 79 -125.78 -41.73 -34.09
C LEU A 79 -127.29 -42.04 -34.26
N PRO A 80 -127.72 -43.30 -34.08
CA PRO A 80 -129.12 -43.71 -34.25
C PRO A 80 -130.13 -43.05 -33.30
N ASP A 81 -129.66 -42.44 -32.22
CA ASP A 81 -130.49 -41.70 -31.26
C ASP A 81 -130.72 -40.23 -31.66
N GLY A 82 -130.16 -39.79 -32.80
CA GLY A 82 -130.30 -38.43 -33.32
C GLY A 82 -129.28 -37.44 -32.74
N THR A 83 -128.21 -37.91 -32.09
CA THR A 83 -127.12 -37.08 -31.56
C THR A 83 -125.78 -37.35 -32.26
N TYR A 84 -124.81 -36.45 -32.11
CA TYR A 84 -123.44 -36.67 -32.59
C TYR A 84 -122.59 -37.34 -31.50
N ASP A 85 -121.61 -38.16 -31.92
CA ASP A 85 -120.70 -38.88 -31.02
C ASP A 85 -119.70 -37.97 -30.26
N ASP A 86 -119.41 -36.79 -30.80
CA ASP A 86 -118.51 -35.79 -30.19
C ASP A 86 -118.93 -34.35 -30.58
N THR A 87 -118.38 -33.35 -29.88
CA THR A 87 -118.64 -31.93 -30.17
C THR A 87 -117.70 -31.38 -31.26
N PRO A 88 -118.15 -30.39 -32.05
CA PRO A 88 -117.29 -29.71 -33.02
C PRO A 88 -116.05 -29.06 -32.37
N PRO A 89 -114.89 -29.01 -33.05
CA PRO A 89 -113.68 -28.39 -32.50
C PRO A 89 -113.85 -26.86 -32.34
N GLN A 90 -113.17 -26.25 -31.36
CA GLN A 90 -113.07 -24.79 -31.20
C GLN A 90 -111.73 -24.32 -31.76
N CYS A 91 -111.74 -23.41 -32.74
CA CYS A 91 -110.55 -23.03 -33.49
C CYS A 91 -109.99 -21.67 -33.03
N ASP A 92 -108.88 -21.68 -32.27
CA ASP A 92 -108.19 -20.49 -31.74
C ASP A 92 -106.83 -20.23 -32.43
N GLN A 93 -106.30 -19.00 -32.32
CA GLN A 93 -105.03 -18.61 -32.97
C GLN A 93 -103.83 -19.06 -32.12
N PRO A 94 -102.88 -19.84 -32.66
CA PRO A 94 -101.63 -20.15 -31.95
C PRO A 94 -100.65 -18.97 -32.08
N GLY A 95 -100.06 -18.56 -30.96
CA GLY A 95 -98.84 -17.75 -30.93
C GLY A 95 -98.08 -18.07 -29.64
N CYS A 96 -96.82 -17.63 -29.56
CA CYS A 96 -95.94 -18.06 -28.48
C CYS A 96 -96.16 -17.25 -27.19
N ASP A 97 -95.78 -17.82 -26.05
CA ASP A 97 -95.69 -17.07 -24.80
C ASP A 97 -94.63 -15.95 -24.89
N LEU A 98 -94.72 -14.96 -23.99
CA LEU A 98 -93.71 -13.91 -23.89
C LEU A 98 -92.33 -14.53 -23.59
N PRO A 99 -91.28 -14.15 -24.33
CA PRO A 99 -89.94 -14.67 -24.09
C PRO A 99 -89.42 -14.18 -22.74
N MET A 100 -88.94 -15.10 -21.91
CA MET A 100 -88.22 -14.76 -20.67
C MET A 100 -86.74 -14.53 -20.98
N ASP A 101 -86.06 -13.77 -20.12
CA ASP A 101 -84.61 -13.63 -20.17
C ASP A 101 -83.89 -14.97 -19.97
N GLY A 102 -82.72 -15.10 -20.59
CA GLY A 102 -81.88 -16.31 -20.52
C GLY A 102 -80.96 -16.32 -19.29
N SER A 103 -80.19 -17.40 -19.10
CA SER A 103 -79.15 -17.43 -18.05
C SER A 103 -78.08 -16.40 -18.39
N ARG A 104 -78.00 -15.33 -17.59
CA ARG A 104 -77.09 -14.20 -17.80
C ARG A 104 -77.17 -13.62 -19.21
N ALA A 105 -78.38 -13.56 -19.78
CA ALA A 105 -78.64 -13.02 -21.10
C ALA A 105 -79.98 -12.29 -21.14
N SER A 106 -80.05 -11.16 -21.83
CA SER A 106 -81.28 -10.40 -22.02
C SER A 106 -81.86 -10.61 -23.41
N ASN A 107 -83.19 -10.67 -23.51
CA ASN A 107 -83.89 -10.74 -24.77
C ASN A 107 -84.29 -9.33 -25.27
N ASN A 108 -84.39 -9.15 -26.59
CA ASN A 108 -84.70 -7.85 -27.20
C ASN A 108 -86.18 -7.65 -27.55
N TYR A 109 -87.10 -8.52 -27.10
CA TYR A 109 -88.50 -8.44 -27.48
C TYR A 109 -89.19 -7.25 -26.79
N PRO A 110 -89.80 -6.31 -27.55
CA PRO A 110 -90.39 -5.10 -26.98
C PRO A 110 -91.85 -5.28 -26.50
N GLY A 111 -92.50 -6.41 -26.82
CA GLY A 111 -93.92 -6.63 -26.52
C GLY A 111 -94.17 -7.04 -25.06
N VAL A 112 -95.31 -6.60 -24.50
CA VAL A 112 -95.67 -6.81 -23.08
C VAL A 112 -96.90 -7.69 -22.87
N SER A 113 -97.47 -8.26 -23.93
CA SER A 113 -98.64 -9.14 -23.88
C SER A 113 -98.53 -10.30 -24.87
N ALA A 114 -98.96 -11.49 -24.45
CA ALA A 114 -99.09 -12.69 -25.29
C ALA A 114 -100.47 -12.73 -25.99
N PRO A 115 -100.63 -13.48 -27.10
CA PRO A 115 -99.61 -14.31 -27.77
C PRO A 115 -98.67 -13.50 -28.69
N VAL A 116 -97.41 -13.94 -28.81
CA VAL A 116 -96.41 -13.41 -29.74
C VAL A 116 -96.70 -13.94 -31.15
N ASP A 117 -96.67 -13.06 -32.15
CA ASP A 117 -96.96 -13.41 -33.54
C ASP A 117 -95.98 -14.47 -34.09
N ILE A 118 -96.51 -15.40 -34.88
CA ILE A 118 -95.70 -16.40 -35.61
C ILE A 118 -94.69 -15.69 -36.50
N ASP A 119 -93.52 -16.31 -36.69
CA ASP A 119 -92.34 -15.80 -37.39
C ASP A 119 -91.61 -14.63 -36.69
N THR A 120 -92.09 -14.20 -35.51
CA THR A 120 -91.36 -13.22 -34.68
C THR A 120 -90.03 -13.82 -34.23
N GLN A 121 -88.95 -13.08 -34.49
CA GLN A 121 -87.60 -13.43 -34.04
C GLN A 121 -87.22 -12.65 -32.79
N VAL A 122 -86.79 -13.37 -31.76
CA VAL A 122 -86.31 -12.82 -30.49
C VAL A 122 -84.81 -13.11 -30.39
N THR A 123 -84.01 -12.06 -30.24
CA THR A 123 -82.56 -12.19 -30.10
C THR A 123 -82.14 -11.98 -28.65
N TYR A 124 -81.45 -12.98 -28.13
CA TYR A 124 -80.78 -12.97 -26.83
C TYR A 124 -79.35 -12.48 -27.01
N THR A 125 -78.91 -11.62 -26.09
CA THR A 125 -77.52 -11.17 -25.98
C THR A 125 -76.98 -11.56 -24.61
N CYS A 126 -75.85 -12.27 -24.58
CA CYS A 126 -75.18 -12.59 -23.33
C CYS A 126 -74.72 -11.31 -22.62
N ASN A 127 -74.81 -11.28 -21.29
CA ASN A 127 -74.21 -10.24 -20.48
C ASN A 127 -72.69 -10.19 -20.71
N SER A 128 -72.08 -9.01 -20.55
CA SER A 128 -70.64 -8.82 -20.75
C SER A 128 -69.80 -9.86 -19.99
N GLY A 129 -68.87 -10.52 -20.68
CA GLY A 129 -67.98 -11.54 -20.11
C GLY A 129 -68.56 -12.96 -20.07
N TYR A 130 -69.73 -13.22 -20.67
CA TYR A 130 -70.31 -14.55 -20.77
C TYR A 130 -70.54 -14.96 -22.23
N THR A 131 -70.36 -16.25 -22.51
CA THR A 131 -70.55 -16.89 -23.81
C THR A 131 -71.38 -18.16 -23.66
N MET A 132 -72.01 -18.61 -24.73
CA MET A 132 -72.65 -19.92 -24.81
C MET A 132 -71.59 -21.03 -24.96
N ALA A 133 -71.99 -22.30 -24.84
CA ALA A 133 -71.07 -23.44 -24.94
C ALA A 133 -70.31 -23.54 -26.28
N ASP A 134 -70.83 -22.92 -27.33
CA ASP A 134 -70.21 -22.84 -28.66
C ASP A 134 -69.35 -21.58 -28.87
N GLY A 135 -69.17 -20.77 -27.82
CA GLY A 135 -68.40 -19.52 -27.84
C GLY A 135 -69.14 -18.31 -28.41
N SER A 136 -70.40 -18.46 -28.83
CA SER A 136 -71.20 -17.34 -29.34
C SER A 136 -71.75 -16.44 -28.21
N THR A 137 -72.00 -15.17 -28.53
CA THR A 137 -72.52 -14.16 -27.58
C THR A 137 -73.98 -13.77 -27.86
N THR A 138 -74.55 -14.21 -28.98
CA THR A 138 -75.92 -13.92 -29.38
C THR A 138 -76.63 -15.16 -29.91
N LYS A 139 -77.92 -15.30 -29.59
CA LYS A 139 -78.77 -16.39 -30.08
C LYS A 139 -80.13 -15.83 -30.49
N THR A 140 -80.60 -16.18 -31.68
CA THR A 140 -81.94 -15.81 -32.14
C THR A 140 -82.85 -17.02 -32.14
N ILE A 141 -84.07 -16.85 -31.63
CA ILE A 141 -85.13 -17.87 -31.64
C ILE A 141 -86.35 -17.33 -32.38
N THR A 142 -87.12 -18.22 -33.01
CA THR A 142 -88.28 -17.86 -33.85
C THR A 142 -89.56 -18.50 -33.32
N CYS A 143 -90.63 -17.73 -33.20
CA CYS A 143 -91.95 -18.29 -32.87
C CYS A 143 -92.52 -19.08 -34.06
N LEU A 144 -92.79 -20.38 -33.88
CA LEU A 144 -93.28 -21.27 -34.94
C LEU A 144 -94.81 -21.35 -34.96
N ASP A 145 -95.36 -21.84 -36.07
CA ASP A 145 -96.80 -22.09 -36.27
C ASP A 145 -97.38 -23.15 -35.29
N THR A 146 -96.51 -23.88 -34.59
CA THR A 146 -96.86 -24.77 -33.49
C THR A 146 -97.16 -24.05 -32.17
N GLY A 147 -96.99 -22.73 -32.08
CA GLY A 147 -97.16 -21.95 -30.85
C GLY A 147 -95.98 -22.05 -29.86
N ASN A 148 -94.83 -22.57 -30.29
CA ASN A 148 -93.60 -22.69 -29.50
C ASN A 148 -92.42 -22.05 -30.25
N TYR A 149 -91.39 -21.63 -29.52
CA TYR A 149 -90.14 -21.20 -30.15
C TYR A 149 -89.36 -22.40 -30.72
N ASP A 150 -88.63 -22.17 -31.81
CA ASP A 150 -87.77 -23.16 -32.47
C ASP A 150 -86.67 -23.73 -31.55
N SER A 151 -86.26 -22.99 -30.52
CA SER A 151 -85.31 -23.43 -29.50
C SER A 151 -85.50 -22.64 -28.19
N GLY A 152 -84.91 -23.14 -27.10
CA GLY A 152 -84.99 -22.49 -25.79
C GLY A 152 -84.14 -21.21 -25.65
N PRO A 153 -84.25 -20.48 -24.52
CA PRO A 153 -83.46 -19.27 -24.24
C PRO A 153 -81.94 -19.48 -24.31
N ALA A 154 -81.17 -18.39 -24.43
CA ALA A 154 -79.70 -18.46 -24.38
C ALA A 154 -79.20 -18.88 -22.99
N MET A 155 -78.21 -19.79 -22.95
CA MET A 155 -77.51 -20.20 -21.72
C MET A 155 -76.06 -19.73 -21.78
N CYS A 156 -75.79 -18.55 -21.23
CA CYS A 156 -74.47 -17.92 -21.25
C CYS A 156 -73.75 -18.19 -19.92
N ASP A 157 -73.31 -19.43 -19.72
CA ASP A 157 -72.64 -19.87 -18.48
C ASP A 157 -71.13 -20.07 -18.65
N THR A 158 -70.60 -19.91 -19.87
CA THR A 158 -69.17 -20.03 -20.17
C THR A 158 -68.50 -18.67 -20.00
N GLN A 159 -67.60 -18.54 -19.04
CA GLN A 159 -66.80 -17.34 -18.85
C GLN A 159 -65.45 -17.50 -19.57
N PRO A 160 -65.11 -16.65 -20.56
CA PRO A 160 -63.75 -16.60 -21.08
C PRO A 160 -62.87 -15.99 -19.99
N GLY A 161 -62.15 -16.81 -19.24
CA GLY A 161 -61.06 -16.34 -18.40
C GLY A 161 -59.74 -16.41 -19.16
N CYS A 162 -58.68 -15.83 -18.58
CA CYS A 162 -57.34 -15.93 -19.14
C CYS A 162 -56.71 -17.28 -18.80
N PRO A 163 -55.80 -17.82 -19.63
CA PRO A 163 -55.07 -19.03 -19.28
C PRO A 163 -54.23 -18.79 -18.01
N ILE A 164 -54.08 -19.79 -17.15
CA ILE A 164 -53.14 -19.70 -16.02
C ILE A 164 -51.75 -19.26 -16.56
N PRO A 165 -51.12 -18.23 -15.96
CA PRO A 165 -49.80 -17.83 -16.40
C PRO A 165 -48.80 -18.96 -16.23
N MET A 166 -48.04 -19.26 -17.27
CA MET A 166 -46.99 -20.28 -17.19
C MET A 166 -45.72 -19.69 -16.53
N ASP A 167 -45.11 -20.47 -15.64
CA ASP A 167 -43.76 -20.23 -15.13
C ASP A 167 -42.72 -20.78 -16.14
N ASP A 168 -42.72 -20.23 -17.36
CA ASP A 168 -41.74 -20.56 -18.40
C ASP A 168 -40.33 -19.99 -18.09
N ASP A 169 -40.26 -18.96 -17.26
CA ASP A 169 -39.04 -18.37 -16.72
C ASP A 169 -38.76 -18.88 -15.29
N VAL A 170 -37.73 -19.70 -15.13
CA VAL A 170 -37.30 -20.27 -13.83
C VAL A 170 -36.95 -19.18 -12.80
N ASN A 171 -36.55 -18.00 -13.27
CA ASN A 171 -36.17 -16.86 -12.44
C ASN A 171 -37.36 -16.00 -12.01
N ARG A 172 -38.58 -16.34 -12.44
CA ARG A 172 -39.82 -15.65 -12.11
C ARG A 172 -40.71 -16.51 -11.21
N GLN A 173 -41.64 -15.87 -10.53
CA GLN A 173 -42.76 -16.49 -9.81
C GLN A 173 -43.97 -15.55 -9.84
N HIS A 174 -45.18 -16.08 -9.65
CA HIS A 174 -46.40 -15.26 -9.56
C HIS A 174 -47.22 -15.58 -8.30
N ASN A 175 -48.06 -14.62 -7.88
CA ASN A 175 -48.91 -14.76 -6.70
C ASN A 175 -50.23 -15.52 -6.93
N TYR A 176 -50.60 -15.82 -8.18
CA TYR A 176 -51.85 -16.51 -8.49
C TYR A 176 -51.82 -17.97 -8.01
N GLN A 177 -52.91 -18.41 -7.36
CA GLN A 177 -53.08 -19.76 -6.79
C GLN A 177 -54.46 -20.36 -7.12
N GLY A 178 -55.19 -19.79 -8.09
CA GLY A 178 -56.52 -20.26 -8.49
C GLY A 178 -56.47 -21.30 -9.62
N ASP A 179 -57.65 -21.78 -10.01
CA ASP A 179 -57.83 -22.76 -11.09
C ASP A 179 -58.04 -22.08 -12.46
N ASP A 180 -57.86 -22.85 -13.54
CA ASP A 180 -58.09 -22.41 -14.92
C ASP A 180 -59.60 -22.44 -15.24
N PRO A 181 -60.18 -21.41 -15.88
CA PRO A 181 -59.53 -20.18 -16.36
C PRO A 181 -59.52 -19.04 -15.33
N VAL A 182 -58.48 -18.19 -15.40
CA VAL A 182 -58.31 -17.03 -14.51
C VAL A 182 -59.49 -16.06 -14.70
N PRO A 183 -60.23 -15.69 -13.63
CA PRO A 183 -61.38 -14.79 -13.75
C PRO A 183 -60.99 -13.42 -14.30
N VAL A 184 -61.84 -12.87 -15.18
CA VAL A 184 -61.73 -11.50 -15.70
C VAL A 184 -61.68 -10.49 -14.54
N GLY A 185 -60.81 -9.49 -14.64
CA GLY A 185 -60.54 -8.49 -13.60
C GLY A 185 -59.59 -8.94 -12.49
N THR A 186 -59.02 -10.15 -12.60
CA THR A 186 -57.97 -10.61 -11.68
C THR A 186 -56.64 -9.93 -12.01
N PHE A 187 -56.00 -9.38 -10.98
CA PHE A 187 -54.62 -8.88 -11.05
C PHE A 187 -53.63 -9.96 -10.61
N ILE A 188 -52.62 -10.22 -11.44
CA ILE A 188 -51.55 -11.17 -11.15
C ILE A 188 -50.24 -10.40 -11.06
N THR A 189 -49.57 -10.53 -9.91
CA THR A 189 -48.26 -9.92 -9.68
C THR A 189 -47.17 -10.97 -9.88
N PHE A 190 -46.29 -10.70 -10.84
CA PHE A 190 -45.06 -11.44 -11.06
C PHE A 190 -43.93 -10.79 -10.27
N THR A 191 -43.09 -11.63 -9.67
CA THR A 191 -41.89 -11.22 -8.94
C THR A 191 -40.68 -11.95 -9.52
N CYS A 192 -39.65 -11.21 -9.91
CA CYS A 192 -38.35 -11.80 -10.23
C CYS A 192 -37.67 -12.30 -8.94
N LYS A 193 -37.28 -13.58 -8.92
CA LYS A 193 -36.51 -14.19 -7.83
C LYS A 193 -35.17 -13.47 -7.72
N LYS A 194 -34.61 -13.36 -6.51
CA LYS A 194 -33.27 -12.78 -6.36
C LYS A 194 -32.23 -13.68 -7.07
N PRO A 195 -31.25 -13.12 -7.80
CA PRO A 195 -30.91 -11.70 -8.00
C PRO A 195 -31.45 -11.08 -9.32
N PHE A 196 -32.53 -11.60 -9.90
CA PHE A 196 -33.04 -11.21 -11.23
C PHE A 196 -33.99 -10.00 -11.17
N PHE A 197 -34.06 -9.27 -12.28
CA PHE A 197 -34.89 -8.07 -12.49
C PHE A 197 -35.36 -8.03 -13.95
N ASP A 198 -36.37 -7.21 -14.26
CA ASP A 198 -36.71 -6.95 -15.65
C ASP A 198 -35.72 -5.99 -16.34
N ALA A 199 -35.87 -5.80 -17.66
CA ALA A 199 -35.01 -4.92 -18.45
C ALA A 199 -34.99 -3.45 -17.98
N SER A 200 -35.95 -3.03 -17.16
CA SER A 200 -36.02 -1.70 -16.55
C SER A 200 -35.50 -1.65 -15.11
N GLY A 201 -35.01 -2.76 -14.57
CA GLY A 201 -34.52 -2.87 -13.20
C GLY A 201 -35.62 -3.00 -12.15
N VAL A 202 -36.84 -3.35 -12.55
CA VAL A 202 -37.99 -3.52 -11.65
C VAL A 202 -38.15 -4.99 -11.27
N LYS A 203 -38.46 -5.26 -9.99
CA LYS A 203 -38.63 -6.63 -9.47
C LYS A 203 -40.04 -7.19 -9.65
N GLU A 204 -41.04 -6.31 -9.70
CA GLU A 204 -42.44 -6.70 -9.67
C GLU A 204 -43.21 -6.01 -10.79
N LYS A 205 -44.00 -6.81 -11.52
CA LYS A 205 -44.92 -6.33 -12.55
C LYS A 205 -46.28 -6.98 -12.34
N THR A 206 -47.34 -6.18 -12.40
CA THR A 206 -48.72 -6.65 -12.26
C THR A 206 -49.44 -6.54 -13.60
N ILE A 207 -50.16 -7.59 -13.98
CA ILE A 207 -50.99 -7.64 -15.20
C ILE A 207 -52.44 -7.98 -14.82
N GLU A 208 -53.39 -7.57 -15.64
CA GLU A 208 -54.83 -7.77 -15.47
C GLU A 208 -55.40 -8.70 -16.55
N CYS A 209 -56.27 -9.63 -16.14
CA CYS A 209 -57.06 -10.43 -17.09
C CYS A 209 -58.25 -9.63 -17.65
N LEU A 210 -58.26 -9.36 -18.95
CA LEU A 210 -59.25 -8.54 -19.64
C LEU A 210 -60.51 -9.34 -20.05
N PRO A 211 -61.65 -8.66 -20.31
CA PRO A 211 -62.92 -9.31 -20.68
C PRO A 211 -62.89 -10.12 -21.98
N ASP A 212 -61.88 -9.93 -22.83
CA ASP A 212 -61.68 -10.68 -24.07
C ASP A 212 -60.88 -11.99 -23.87
N GLY A 213 -60.52 -12.32 -22.63
CA GLY A 213 -59.75 -13.52 -22.27
C GLY A 213 -58.24 -13.38 -22.49
N THR A 214 -57.73 -12.15 -22.69
CA THR A 214 -56.30 -11.86 -22.81
C THR A 214 -55.77 -11.06 -21.61
N TYR A 215 -54.45 -11.02 -21.44
CA TYR A 215 -53.82 -10.14 -20.45
C TYR A 215 -53.54 -8.76 -21.06
N ASP A 216 -53.65 -7.71 -20.25
CA ASP A 216 -53.36 -6.32 -20.64
C ASP A 216 -51.89 -6.08 -21.01
N ASP A 217 -50.98 -6.89 -20.47
CA ASP A 217 -49.56 -6.87 -20.77
C ASP A 217 -48.94 -8.28 -20.66
N THR A 218 -47.72 -8.42 -21.17
CA THR A 218 -46.92 -9.63 -21.08
C THR A 218 -46.18 -9.74 -19.73
N PRO A 219 -45.98 -10.96 -19.20
CA PRO A 219 -45.15 -11.18 -18.01
C PRO A 219 -43.72 -10.61 -18.18
N PRO A 220 -43.07 -10.13 -17.10
CA PRO A 220 -41.71 -9.62 -17.18
C PRO A 220 -40.73 -10.75 -17.54
N GLN A 221 -39.68 -10.43 -18.29
CA GLN A 221 -38.53 -11.32 -18.49
C GLN A 221 -37.50 -11.03 -17.40
N CYS A 222 -37.19 -12.01 -16.55
CA CYS A 222 -36.33 -11.82 -15.40
C CYS A 222 -34.89 -12.25 -15.71
N ASP A 223 -34.08 -11.28 -16.10
CA ASP A 223 -32.66 -11.45 -16.36
C ASP A 223 -31.83 -10.87 -15.22
N GLN A 224 -30.57 -11.29 -15.09
CA GLN A 224 -29.69 -10.74 -14.08
C GLN A 224 -29.09 -9.44 -14.63
N PRO A 225 -29.33 -8.26 -14.02
CA PRO A 225 -28.65 -7.05 -14.41
C PRO A 225 -27.17 -7.21 -14.05
N GLY A 226 -26.31 -7.30 -15.07
CA GLY A 226 -24.88 -7.24 -14.84
C GLY A 226 -24.37 -5.80 -14.88
N CYS A 227 -23.16 -5.60 -14.40
CA CYS A 227 -22.51 -4.30 -14.38
C CYS A 227 -21.96 -3.91 -15.76
N ASP A 228 -21.75 -2.62 -15.99
CA ASP A 228 -20.99 -2.17 -17.15
C ASP A 228 -19.55 -2.73 -17.15
N LEU A 229 -18.92 -2.75 -18.33
CA LEU A 229 -17.51 -3.11 -18.44
C LEU A 229 -16.66 -2.16 -17.57
N PRO A 230 -15.79 -2.71 -16.70
CA PRO A 230 -14.94 -1.89 -15.85
C PRO A 230 -13.95 -1.13 -16.74
N MET A 231 -13.94 0.19 -16.61
CA MET A 231 -12.93 1.04 -17.22
C MET A 231 -11.68 1.09 -16.33
N ASP A 232 -10.52 1.35 -16.93
CA ASP A 232 -9.29 1.61 -16.18
C ASP A 232 -9.43 2.81 -15.24
N GLY A 233 -8.68 2.76 -14.13
CA GLY A 233 -8.68 3.80 -13.10
C GLY A 233 -7.68 4.91 -13.40
N SER A 234 -7.63 5.96 -12.57
CA SER A 234 -6.59 6.99 -12.70
C SER A 234 -5.23 6.36 -12.41
N ARG A 235 -4.39 6.28 -13.45
CA ARG A 235 -3.07 5.63 -13.41
C ARG A 235 -3.12 4.22 -12.81
N ALA A 236 -4.19 3.48 -13.12
CA ALA A 236 -4.40 2.11 -12.66
C ALA A 236 -5.02 1.27 -13.78
N SER A 237 -4.61 0.02 -13.90
CA SER A 237 -5.19 -0.94 -14.83
C SER A 237 -6.06 -1.94 -14.10
N ASN A 238 -7.16 -2.36 -14.72
CA ASN A 238 -8.03 -3.39 -14.18
C ASN A 238 -7.69 -4.76 -14.79
N ASN A 239 -7.92 -5.84 -14.04
CA ASN A 239 -7.59 -7.21 -14.46
C ASN A 239 -8.75 -7.95 -15.14
N TYR A 240 -9.85 -7.28 -15.48
CA TYR A 240 -11.02 -7.96 -16.01
C TYR A 240 -10.75 -8.44 -17.46
N PRO A 241 -10.84 -9.76 -17.73
CA PRO A 241 -10.51 -10.30 -19.04
C PRO A 241 -11.67 -10.21 -20.05
N GLY A 242 -12.89 -9.89 -19.59
CA GLY A 242 -14.08 -9.86 -20.43
C GLY A 242 -14.13 -8.64 -21.35
N VAL A 243 -14.65 -8.82 -22.56
CA VAL A 243 -14.71 -7.78 -23.61
C VAL A 243 -16.14 -7.34 -23.97
N SER A 244 -17.15 -7.88 -23.28
CA SER A 244 -18.56 -7.57 -23.50
C SER A 244 -19.28 -7.38 -22.19
N ALA A 245 -20.12 -6.34 -22.12
CA ALA A 245 -21.11 -6.14 -21.08
C ALA A 245 -22.35 -7.02 -21.35
N PRO A 246 -23.15 -7.34 -20.31
CA PRO A 246 -22.96 -6.96 -18.91
C PRO A 246 -22.07 -7.95 -18.13
N VAL A 247 -21.37 -7.47 -17.10
CA VAL A 247 -20.52 -8.26 -16.20
C VAL A 247 -21.37 -8.92 -15.12
N ASP A 248 -21.24 -10.24 -14.96
CA ASP A 248 -22.08 -11.00 -14.03
C ASP A 248 -21.94 -10.54 -12.56
N PHE A 249 -23.04 -10.63 -11.81
CA PHE A 249 -23.07 -10.39 -10.37
C PHE A 249 -22.03 -11.28 -9.64
N GLY A 250 -21.39 -10.70 -8.63
CA GLY A 250 -20.40 -11.39 -7.80
C GLY A 250 -19.01 -11.47 -8.43
N ILE A 251 -18.84 -11.07 -9.69
CA ILE A 251 -17.52 -10.90 -10.30
C ILE A 251 -16.78 -9.78 -9.59
N GLN A 252 -15.53 -10.06 -9.25
CA GLN A 252 -14.61 -9.12 -8.65
C GLN A 252 -13.60 -8.65 -9.68
N VAL A 253 -13.40 -7.33 -9.73
CA VAL A 253 -12.43 -6.67 -10.59
C VAL A 253 -11.38 -6.05 -9.70
N THR A 254 -10.12 -6.44 -9.90
CA THR A 254 -8.98 -5.89 -9.16
C THR A 254 -8.25 -4.88 -10.03
N TYR A 255 -8.17 -3.67 -9.50
CA TYR A 255 -7.35 -2.59 -10.02
C TYR A 255 -5.96 -2.64 -9.40
N THR A 256 -4.93 -2.46 -10.23
CA THR A 256 -3.53 -2.34 -9.82
C THR A 256 -3.03 -0.97 -10.25
N CYS A 257 -2.51 -0.18 -9.31
CA CYS A 257 -1.87 1.09 -9.61
C CYS A 257 -0.64 0.86 -10.51
N ASN A 258 -0.41 1.77 -11.45
CA ASN A 258 0.81 1.79 -12.25
C ASN A 258 2.03 1.97 -11.35
N SER A 259 3.18 1.46 -11.78
CA SER A 259 4.44 1.57 -11.02
C SER A 259 4.72 3.01 -10.59
N GLY A 260 4.97 3.22 -9.30
CA GLY A 260 5.21 4.54 -8.72
C GLY A 260 3.96 5.34 -8.37
N TYR A 261 2.77 4.72 -8.32
CA TYR A 261 1.55 5.35 -7.83
C TYR A 261 0.85 4.50 -6.76
N THR A 262 0.21 5.18 -5.81
CA THR A 262 -0.60 4.63 -4.73
C THR A 262 -1.91 5.39 -4.61
N MET A 263 -2.90 4.77 -3.96
CA MET A 263 -4.12 5.44 -3.52
C MET A 263 -3.85 6.31 -2.29
N ALA A 264 -4.82 7.15 -1.91
CA ALA A 264 -4.70 8.07 -0.78
C ALA A 264 -4.44 7.39 0.59
N ASP A 265 -4.76 6.09 0.71
CA ASP A 265 -4.49 5.27 1.90
C ASP A 265 -3.14 4.52 1.84
N GLY A 266 -2.34 4.77 0.80
CA GLY A 266 -1.05 4.12 0.55
C GLY A 266 -1.13 2.75 -0.12
N SER A 267 -2.32 2.22 -0.39
CA SER A 267 -2.46 0.91 -1.05
C SER A 267 -2.19 0.98 -2.57
N THR A 268 -1.76 -0.14 -3.14
CA THR A 268 -1.45 -0.27 -4.59
C THR A 268 -2.49 -1.08 -5.37
N THR A 269 -3.44 -1.70 -4.67
CA THR A 269 -4.47 -2.55 -5.27
C THR A 269 -5.83 -2.31 -4.63
N LYS A 270 -6.90 -2.26 -5.44
CA LYS A 270 -8.28 -2.14 -4.98
C LYS A 270 -9.15 -3.15 -5.72
N THR A 271 -9.99 -3.88 -5.00
CA THR A 271 -10.98 -4.79 -5.61
C THR A 271 -12.37 -4.20 -5.46
N ILE A 272 -13.13 -4.23 -6.55
CA ILE A 272 -14.55 -3.85 -6.59
C ILE A 272 -15.38 -5.06 -7.01
N THR A 273 -16.62 -5.16 -6.51
CA THR A 273 -17.52 -6.29 -6.78
C THR A 273 -18.77 -5.82 -7.50
N CYS A 274 -19.17 -6.52 -8.57
CA CYS A 274 -20.46 -6.27 -9.20
C CYS A 274 -21.60 -6.73 -8.29
N LEU A 275 -22.49 -5.81 -7.88
CA LEU A 275 -23.60 -6.08 -6.98
C LEU A 275 -24.87 -6.52 -7.73
N ASP A 276 -25.83 -7.08 -7.00
CA ASP A 276 -27.13 -7.52 -7.52
C ASP A 276 -27.99 -6.35 -8.03
N THR A 277 -27.54 -5.11 -7.83
CA THR A 277 -28.17 -3.89 -8.35
C THR A 277 -27.71 -3.52 -9.77
N GLY A 278 -26.77 -4.28 -10.36
CA GLY A 278 -26.14 -3.94 -11.65
C GLY A 278 -25.08 -2.82 -11.54
N ASN A 279 -24.68 -2.44 -10.33
CA ASN A 279 -23.62 -1.46 -10.07
C ASN A 279 -22.48 -2.08 -9.27
N TYR A 280 -21.27 -1.54 -9.41
CA TYR A 280 -20.15 -1.92 -8.55
C TYR A 280 -20.32 -1.36 -7.13
N ASP A 281 -19.81 -2.07 -6.13
CA ASP A 281 -19.81 -1.67 -4.71
C ASP A 281 -19.07 -0.35 -4.43
N SER A 282 -18.13 0.01 -5.29
CA SER A 282 -17.36 1.25 -5.24
C SER A 282 -16.84 1.63 -6.63
N GLY A 283 -16.41 2.90 -6.79
CA GLY A 283 -15.84 3.37 -8.05
C GLY A 283 -14.44 2.80 -8.36
N PRO A 284 -13.88 3.08 -9.55
CA PRO A 284 -12.53 2.68 -9.94
C PRO A 284 -11.42 3.12 -8.96
N ALA A 285 -10.23 2.54 -9.07
CA ALA A 285 -9.06 2.97 -8.30
C ALA A 285 -8.56 4.35 -8.76
N MET A 286 -8.20 5.21 -7.81
CA MET A 286 -7.62 6.54 -8.05
C MET A 286 -6.20 6.58 -7.46
N CYS A 287 -5.20 6.28 -8.30
CA CYS A 287 -3.80 6.21 -7.88
C CYS A 287 -3.08 7.52 -8.24
N ASP A 288 -3.40 8.58 -7.50
CA ASP A 288 -2.85 9.92 -7.74
C ASP A 288 -1.75 10.31 -6.76
N THR A 289 -1.46 9.46 -5.77
CA THR A 289 -0.37 9.66 -4.82
C THR A 289 0.89 9.02 -5.40
N GLN A 290 1.97 9.77 -5.52
CA GLN A 290 3.28 9.20 -5.84
C GLN A 290 3.97 8.91 -4.49
N PRO A 291 4.18 7.64 -4.10
CA PRO A 291 5.06 7.35 -2.99
C PRO A 291 6.45 7.84 -3.42
N GLY A 292 7.03 8.70 -2.60
CA GLY A 292 8.33 9.26 -2.80
C GLY A 292 8.88 9.73 -1.47
N CYS A 293 10.17 10.01 -1.45
CA CYS A 293 10.83 10.47 -0.24
C CYS A 293 10.56 11.97 -0.06
N PRO A 294 10.50 12.48 1.19
CA PRO A 294 10.45 13.92 1.40
C PRO A 294 11.68 14.57 0.76
N ILE A 295 11.51 15.76 0.18
CA ILE A 295 12.67 16.54 -0.29
C ILE A 295 13.71 16.62 0.83
N PRO A 296 14.99 16.38 0.54
CA PRO A 296 16.07 16.61 1.49
C PRO A 296 15.95 17.99 2.11
N MET A 297 15.81 18.07 3.44
CA MET A 297 15.87 19.36 4.10
C MET A 297 17.32 19.82 4.19
N ASP A 298 17.57 21.10 3.91
CA ASP A 298 18.81 21.80 4.25
C ASP A 298 18.80 22.13 5.75
N ASP A 299 18.70 21.11 6.61
CA ASP A 299 18.78 21.25 8.07
C ASP A 299 20.20 21.54 8.56
N ASP A 300 21.20 21.32 7.70
CA ASP A 300 22.61 21.62 7.90
C ASP A 300 23.08 22.68 6.89
N VAL A 301 23.32 23.91 7.37
CA VAL A 301 23.80 25.06 6.57
C VAL A 301 25.16 24.83 5.91
N ASN A 302 25.94 23.87 6.42
CA ASN A 302 27.25 23.52 5.89
C ASN A 302 27.15 22.42 4.82
N ARG A 303 25.95 21.92 4.53
CA ARG A 303 25.69 20.91 3.51
C ARG A 303 24.96 21.52 2.32
N GLN A 304 25.07 20.85 1.18
CA GLN A 304 24.25 21.11 0.00
C GLN A 304 23.95 19.79 -0.71
N HIS A 305 22.90 19.75 -1.52
CA HIS A 305 22.55 18.58 -2.34
C HIS A 305 22.30 18.95 -3.80
N ASN A 306 22.43 17.97 -4.70
CA ASN A 306 22.24 18.17 -6.14
C ASN A 306 20.78 18.07 -6.62
N TYR A 307 19.84 17.65 -5.77
CA TYR A 307 18.44 17.48 -6.17
C TYR A 307 17.75 18.83 -6.42
N GLN A 308 17.09 18.97 -7.59
CA GLN A 308 16.34 20.16 -8.00
C GLN A 308 14.90 19.85 -8.46
N GLY A 309 14.38 18.66 -8.13
CA GLY A 309 13.02 18.27 -8.47
C GLY A 309 11.98 18.73 -7.45
N ASP A 310 10.72 18.36 -7.69
CA ASP A 310 9.58 18.66 -6.82
C ASP A 310 9.39 17.60 -5.71
N ASP A 311 8.51 17.91 -4.76
CA ASP A 311 8.08 17.02 -3.66
C ASP A 311 6.88 16.19 -4.11
N PRO A 312 6.86 14.85 -3.93
CA PRO A 312 7.90 14.01 -3.32
C PRO A 312 8.97 13.53 -4.31
N VAL A 313 10.18 13.28 -3.79
CA VAL A 313 11.32 12.73 -4.54
C VAL A 313 10.94 11.37 -5.12
N PRO A 314 11.04 11.14 -6.44
CA PRO A 314 10.70 9.86 -7.04
C PRO A 314 11.57 8.71 -6.50
N VAL A 315 10.95 7.56 -6.26
CA VAL A 315 11.64 6.30 -5.91
C VAL A 315 12.71 5.95 -6.96
N GLY A 316 13.87 5.50 -6.51
CA GLY A 316 15.05 5.19 -7.32
C GLY A 316 15.90 6.42 -7.69
N THR A 317 15.55 7.61 -7.17
CA THR A 317 16.38 8.81 -7.34
C THR A 317 17.59 8.75 -6.41
N PHE A 318 18.78 9.00 -6.96
CA PHE A 318 20.02 9.17 -6.20
C PHE A 318 20.28 10.65 -5.92
N ILE A 319 20.51 11.00 -4.65
CA ILE A 319 20.81 12.36 -4.20
C ILE A 319 22.20 12.38 -3.61
N THR A 320 23.07 13.22 -4.17
CA THR A 320 24.43 13.43 -3.66
C THR A 320 24.45 14.68 -2.79
N PHE A 321 24.82 14.49 -1.52
CA PHE A 321 25.11 15.56 -0.58
C PHE A 321 26.61 15.85 -0.60
N THR A 322 26.96 17.13 -0.57
CA THR A 322 28.33 17.62 -0.50
C THR A 322 28.47 18.56 0.69
N CYS A 323 29.45 18.32 1.55
CA CYS A 323 29.82 19.29 2.58
C CYS A 323 30.53 20.49 1.94
N ARG A 324 30.09 21.70 2.29
CA ARG A 324 30.73 22.95 1.88
C ARG A 324 32.09 23.02 2.57
N MET A 325 33.13 23.47 1.87
CA MET A 325 34.42 23.68 2.53
C MET A 325 34.30 24.77 3.61
N PRO A 326 34.95 24.60 4.78
CA PRO A 326 35.93 23.56 5.15
C PRO A 326 35.32 22.37 5.94
N PHE A 327 34.02 22.09 5.82
CA PHE A 327 33.31 21.07 6.59
C PHE A 327 33.42 19.68 5.94
N PHE A 328 33.37 18.63 6.76
CA PHE A 328 33.41 17.23 6.34
C PHE A 328 32.59 16.37 7.30
N ASP A 329 32.20 15.18 6.86
CA ASP A 329 31.64 14.18 7.78
C ASP A 329 32.72 13.69 8.78
N VAL A 330 32.30 13.14 9.92
CA VAL A 330 33.21 12.57 10.95
C VAL A 330 34.17 11.50 10.41
N SER A 331 33.84 10.89 9.27
CA SER A 331 34.68 9.94 8.55
C SER A 331 35.70 10.58 7.59
N GLY A 332 35.74 11.91 7.48
CA GLY A 332 36.55 12.68 6.53
C GLY A 332 35.98 12.72 5.11
N VAL A 333 34.75 12.27 4.90
CA VAL A 333 34.11 12.19 3.59
C VAL A 333 33.47 13.54 3.21
N LYS A 334 33.79 14.04 2.00
CA LYS A 334 33.22 15.28 1.44
C LYS A 334 31.83 15.11 0.85
N GLU A 335 31.55 13.93 0.29
CA GLU A 335 30.35 13.66 -0.49
C GLU A 335 29.77 12.29 -0.15
N LYS A 336 28.45 12.23 0.04
CA LYS A 336 27.71 10.99 0.29
C LYS A 336 26.48 10.97 -0.60
N THR A 337 26.21 9.84 -1.24
CA THR A 337 25.03 9.65 -2.10
C THR A 337 24.06 8.67 -1.43
N ILE A 338 22.78 9.02 -1.43
CA ILE A 338 21.68 8.19 -0.88
C ILE A 338 20.61 7.97 -1.95
N GLU A 339 19.84 6.89 -1.85
CA GLU A 339 18.77 6.48 -2.76
C GLU A 339 17.40 6.56 -2.08
N CYS A 340 16.39 7.08 -2.79
CA CYS A 340 15.00 7.01 -2.35
C CYS A 340 14.40 5.61 -2.60
N LEU A 341 14.02 4.91 -1.54
CA LEU A 341 13.50 3.54 -1.58
C LEU A 341 11.99 3.47 -1.85
N PRO A 342 11.47 2.32 -2.32
CA PRO A 342 10.04 2.13 -2.61
C PRO A 342 9.09 2.30 -1.42
N ASP A 343 9.59 2.22 -0.19
CA ASP A 343 8.81 2.45 1.03
C ASP A 343 8.70 3.94 1.43
N GLY A 344 9.26 4.85 0.60
CA GLY A 344 9.25 6.28 0.85
C GLY A 344 10.32 6.76 1.84
N THR A 345 11.31 5.92 2.16
CA THR A 345 12.46 6.27 3.01
C THR A 345 13.76 6.33 2.21
N TYR A 346 14.80 6.97 2.76
CA TYR A 346 16.14 6.91 2.18
C TYR A 346 16.89 5.69 2.69
N ASP A 347 17.75 5.11 1.86
CA ASP A 347 18.60 3.95 2.19
C ASP A 347 19.64 4.23 3.29
N ASP A 348 20.01 5.50 3.46
CA ASP A 348 20.95 5.97 4.46
C ASP A 348 20.62 7.43 4.86
N THR A 349 21.23 7.92 5.95
CA THR A 349 21.09 9.31 6.40
C THR A 349 22.07 10.24 5.69
N PRO A 350 21.70 11.52 5.45
CA PRO A 350 22.64 12.53 4.94
C PRO A 350 23.88 12.68 5.85
N PRO A 351 25.05 13.03 5.29
CA PRO A 351 26.27 13.26 6.08
C PRO A 351 26.08 14.46 7.03
N GLN A 352 26.67 14.40 8.22
CA GLN A 352 26.67 15.53 9.16
C GLN A 352 27.93 16.37 8.91
N CYS A 353 27.78 17.56 8.37
CA CYS A 353 28.92 18.37 7.93
C CYS A 353 29.41 19.27 9.07
N ASP A 354 30.24 18.68 9.92
CA ASP A 354 30.90 19.39 11.01
C ASP A 354 32.29 19.90 10.59
N GLN A 355 32.80 20.90 11.29
CA GLN A 355 34.16 21.38 11.04
C GLN A 355 35.12 20.36 11.65
N PRO A 356 35.97 19.68 10.87
CA PRO A 356 37.01 18.85 11.46
C PRO A 356 37.96 19.76 12.24
N GLY A 357 38.52 19.22 13.30
CA GLY A 357 39.65 19.80 13.96
C GLY A 357 40.44 18.72 14.66
N CYS A 358 41.61 19.09 15.15
CA CYS A 358 42.52 18.13 15.76
C CYS A 358 42.13 17.84 17.20
N ASP A 359 42.54 16.68 17.71
CA ASP A 359 42.51 16.44 19.15
C ASP A 359 43.36 17.47 19.89
N LEU A 360 43.09 17.65 21.19
CA LEU A 360 43.91 18.52 22.02
C LEU A 360 45.39 18.06 21.98
N PRO A 361 46.34 18.98 21.73
CA PRO A 361 47.74 18.63 21.65
C PRO A 361 48.22 18.20 23.03
N MET A 362 48.79 16.99 23.12
CA MET A 362 49.45 16.52 24.34
C MET A 362 50.86 17.10 24.43
N ASP A 363 51.38 17.22 25.64
CA ASP A 363 52.78 17.59 25.88
C ASP A 363 53.76 16.58 25.24
N GLY A 364 54.93 17.08 24.84
CA GLY A 364 55.99 16.28 24.22
C GLY A 364 56.92 15.63 25.24
N SER A 365 57.85 14.79 24.80
CA SER A 365 58.88 14.22 25.70
C SER A 365 59.75 15.36 26.23
N ARG A 366 59.64 15.63 27.53
CA ARG A 366 60.33 16.75 28.22
C ARG A 366 60.12 18.09 27.50
N ALA A 367 58.92 18.32 26.97
CA ALA A 367 58.54 19.55 26.28
C ALA A 367 57.09 19.89 26.59
N SER A 368 56.80 21.18 26.79
CA SER A 368 55.43 21.67 26.95
C SER A 368 54.93 22.33 25.67
N ASN A 369 53.63 22.19 25.40
CA ASN A 369 52.98 22.90 24.29
C ASN A 369 52.35 24.22 24.77
N ASN A 370 52.18 25.19 23.86
CA ASN A 370 51.65 26.52 24.18
C ASN A 370 50.14 26.67 23.92
N TYR A 371 49.41 25.59 23.62
CA TYR A 371 48.01 25.69 23.24
C TYR A 371 47.15 26.06 24.46
N PRO A 372 46.40 27.17 24.43
CA PRO A 372 45.64 27.65 25.57
C PRO A 372 44.25 26.99 25.71
N GLY A 373 43.79 26.26 24.68
CA GLY A 373 42.45 25.67 24.65
C GLY A 373 42.32 24.42 25.52
N VAL A 374 41.15 24.21 26.10
CA VAL A 374 40.86 23.12 27.05
C VAL A 374 39.82 22.13 26.53
N SER A 375 39.34 22.29 25.29
CA SER A 375 38.36 21.43 24.65
C SER A 375 38.68 21.24 23.18
N ALA A 376 38.59 20.00 22.69
CA ALA A 376 38.61 19.64 21.28
C ALA A 376 37.23 19.94 20.63
N PRO A 377 37.17 20.07 19.28
CA PRO A 377 38.27 19.99 18.33
C PRO A 377 39.05 21.31 18.21
N VAL A 378 40.36 21.22 17.97
CA VAL A 378 41.25 22.36 17.70
C VAL A 378 41.06 22.82 16.25
N ASP A 379 40.81 24.12 16.04
CA ASP A 379 40.56 24.68 14.71
C ASP A 379 41.67 24.36 13.70
N ILE A 380 41.28 24.13 12.44
CA ILE A 380 42.21 23.98 11.31
C ILE A 380 43.09 25.22 11.18
N ASP A 381 44.33 25.03 10.73
CA ASP A 381 45.41 26.03 10.65
C ASP A 381 45.90 26.57 12.01
N THR A 382 45.36 26.08 13.14
CA THR A 382 45.93 26.37 14.45
C THR A 382 47.35 25.80 14.53
N GLN A 383 48.31 26.67 14.82
CA GLN A 383 49.69 26.29 15.10
C GLN A 383 49.93 26.11 16.59
N VAL A 384 50.50 24.97 16.96
CA VAL A 384 50.89 24.61 18.32
C VAL A 384 52.40 24.56 18.38
N THR A 385 53.00 25.35 19.25
CA THR A 385 54.46 25.39 19.45
C THR A 385 54.83 24.67 20.73
N TYR A 386 55.65 23.65 20.58
CA TYR A 386 56.33 22.91 21.65
C TYR A 386 57.63 23.60 22.02
N THR A 387 57.92 23.69 23.31
CA THR A 387 59.18 24.19 23.86
C THR A 387 59.80 23.12 24.74
N CYS A 388 61.05 22.75 24.47
CA CYS A 388 61.80 21.82 25.31
C CYS A 388 62.00 22.39 26.72
N ASN A 389 61.93 21.53 27.73
CA ASN A 389 62.28 21.88 29.10
C ASN A 389 63.75 22.31 29.17
N SER A 390 64.07 23.19 30.11
CA SER A 390 65.44 23.70 30.31
C SER A 390 66.46 22.55 30.41
N GLY A 391 67.53 22.63 29.62
CA GLY A 391 68.59 21.61 29.55
C GLY A 391 68.32 20.48 28.56
N TYR A 392 67.21 20.49 27.82
CA TYR A 392 66.92 19.49 26.78
C TYR A 392 66.79 20.14 25.41
N THR A 393 67.26 19.43 24.39
CA THR A 393 67.13 19.76 22.97
C THR A 393 66.54 18.58 22.21
N MET A 394 66.06 18.84 20.99
CA MET A 394 65.73 17.79 20.02
C MET A 394 67.01 17.29 19.32
N ALA A 395 66.91 16.19 18.58
CA ALA A 395 68.05 15.56 17.91
C ALA A 395 68.81 16.48 16.92
N ASP A 396 68.16 17.52 16.41
CA ASP A 396 68.76 18.54 15.53
C ASP A 396 69.36 19.74 16.30
N GLY A 397 69.36 19.69 17.63
CA GLY A 397 69.83 20.75 18.52
C GLY A 397 68.83 21.86 18.77
N SER A 398 67.64 21.83 18.16
CA SER A 398 66.62 22.87 18.36
C SER A 398 65.90 22.71 19.72
N THR A 399 65.35 23.81 20.22
CA THR A 399 64.60 23.86 21.49
C THR A 399 63.11 24.08 21.31
N THR A 400 62.64 24.35 20.08
CA THR A 400 61.24 24.61 19.76
C THR A 400 60.80 23.93 18.47
N LYS A 401 59.57 23.41 18.44
CA LYS A 401 58.94 22.78 17.26
C LYS A 401 57.49 23.26 17.13
N THR A 402 57.08 23.67 15.94
CA THR A 402 55.69 24.06 15.66
C THR A 402 55.02 23.00 14.78
N ILE A 403 53.78 22.64 15.13
CA ILE A 403 52.92 21.74 14.36
C ILE A 403 51.61 22.45 14.00
N THR A 404 51.00 22.10 12.88
CA THR A 404 49.78 22.76 12.36
C THR A 404 48.64 21.76 12.24
N CYS A 405 47.44 22.11 12.71
CA CYS A 405 46.24 21.29 12.50
C CYS A 405 45.80 21.37 11.02
N LEU A 406 45.78 20.23 10.32
CA LEU A 406 45.41 20.15 8.90
C LEU A 406 43.93 19.83 8.71
N ASP A 407 43.38 20.19 7.55
CA ASP A 407 41.99 19.90 7.12
C ASP A 407 41.61 18.40 7.13
N THR A 408 42.60 17.51 7.27
CA THR A 408 42.44 16.07 7.50
C THR A 408 42.04 15.70 8.94
N GLY A 409 41.99 16.66 9.87
CA GLY A 409 41.76 16.41 11.30
C GLY A 409 43.01 15.92 12.06
N ASN A 410 44.18 15.91 11.42
CA ASN A 410 45.46 15.51 12.02
C ASN A 410 46.48 16.65 11.98
N TYR A 411 47.43 16.65 12.90
CA TYR A 411 48.58 17.54 12.85
C TYR A 411 49.56 17.16 11.72
N ASP A 412 50.22 18.15 11.11
CA ASP A 412 51.23 17.98 10.06
C ASP A 412 52.44 17.12 10.48
N SER A 413 52.73 17.06 11.77
CA SER A 413 53.76 16.20 12.36
C SER A 413 53.47 15.90 13.84
N GLY A 414 54.14 14.90 14.42
CA GLY A 414 53.96 14.52 15.82
C GLY A 414 54.56 15.51 16.85
N PRO A 415 54.32 15.30 18.16
CA PRO A 415 54.87 16.15 19.24
C PRO A 415 56.41 16.26 19.25
N ALA A 416 56.95 17.25 19.97
CA ALA A 416 58.40 17.39 20.15
C ALA A 416 58.97 16.27 21.03
N MET A 417 60.17 15.78 20.67
CA MET A 417 60.93 14.77 21.43
C MET A 417 62.27 15.37 21.87
N CYS A 418 62.33 15.91 23.09
CA CYS A 418 63.51 16.59 23.63
C CYS A 418 64.29 15.69 24.59
N ASP A 419 65.08 14.77 24.03
CA ASP A 419 65.80 13.75 24.81
C ASP A 419 67.32 13.95 24.84
N THR A 420 67.85 14.97 24.16
CA THR A 420 69.29 15.27 24.17
C THR A 420 69.61 16.35 25.20
N GLN A 421 70.53 16.07 26.11
CA GLN A 421 71.06 17.06 27.04
C GLN A 421 72.40 17.59 26.48
N PRO A 422 72.54 18.90 26.21
CA PRO A 422 73.84 19.45 25.84
C PRO A 422 74.78 19.41 27.05
N GLY A 423 75.95 18.80 26.87
CA GLY A 423 77.01 18.73 27.87
C GLY A 423 78.32 18.29 27.22
N CYS A 424 79.41 18.37 27.97
CA CYS A 424 80.73 17.97 27.49
C CYS A 424 80.95 16.47 27.71
N PRO A 425 81.72 15.77 26.86
CA PRO A 425 82.09 14.39 27.13
C PRO A 425 82.90 14.30 28.42
N ILE A 426 82.71 13.23 29.23
CA ILE A 426 83.56 12.99 30.40
C ILE A 426 85.05 13.06 29.98
N PRO A 427 85.91 13.79 30.72
CA PRO A 427 87.32 13.86 30.38
C PRO A 427 87.95 12.47 30.41
N MET A 428 88.70 12.12 29.38
CA MET A 428 89.38 10.82 29.32
C MET A 428 90.63 10.81 30.22
N ASP A 429 90.84 9.70 30.94
CA ASP A 429 92.09 9.38 31.64
C ASP A 429 93.15 8.85 30.64
N ASP A 430 93.48 9.66 29.63
CA ASP A 430 94.48 9.31 28.61
C ASP A 430 95.95 9.46 29.08
N ASP A 431 96.16 10.12 30.23
CA ASP A 431 97.44 10.30 30.90
C ASP A 431 97.43 9.62 32.28
N VAL A 432 98.20 8.54 32.44
CA VAL A 432 98.29 7.74 33.68
C VAL A 432 98.86 8.54 34.86
N ASN A 433 99.61 9.61 34.56
CA ASN A 433 100.21 10.50 35.54
C ASN A 433 99.27 11.64 35.95
N ARG A 434 98.08 11.72 35.36
CA ARG A 434 97.05 12.72 35.64
C ARG A 434 95.87 12.08 36.37
N GLN A 435 95.16 12.89 37.15
CA GLN A 435 93.87 12.54 37.72
C GLN A 435 92.95 13.77 37.72
N HIS A 436 91.63 13.56 37.73
CA HIS A 436 90.64 14.65 37.83
C HIS A 436 89.66 14.45 38.98
N ASN A 437 89.04 15.53 39.44
CA ASN A 437 88.08 15.52 40.56
C ASN A 437 86.63 15.17 40.15
N TYR A 438 86.32 15.11 38.85
CA TYR A 438 84.95 14.82 38.39
C TYR A 438 84.55 13.37 38.67
N GLN A 439 83.33 13.15 39.18
CA GLN A 439 82.77 11.86 39.57
C GLN A 439 81.30 11.69 39.09
N GLY A 440 80.84 12.54 38.16
CA GLY A 440 79.46 12.52 37.65
C GLY A 440 79.29 11.65 36.39
N ASP A 441 78.05 11.63 35.88
CA ASP A 441 77.66 10.88 34.69
C ASP A 441 77.87 11.67 33.38
N ASP A 442 77.90 10.97 32.25
CA ASP A 442 78.00 11.54 30.89
C ASP A 442 76.61 11.95 30.38
N PRO A 443 76.41 13.16 29.82
CA PRO A 443 77.38 14.22 29.59
C PRO A 443 77.58 15.17 30.79
N VAL A 444 78.80 15.70 30.92
CA VAL A 444 79.18 16.69 31.93
C VAL A 444 78.32 17.95 31.77
N PRO A 445 77.59 18.40 32.81
CA PRO A 445 76.74 19.58 32.72
C PRO A 445 77.53 20.85 32.37
N VAL A 446 76.94 21.69 31.52
CA VAL A 446 77.45 23.03 31.21
C VAL A 446 77.66 23.86 32.48
N GLY A 447 78.77 24.59 32.56
CA GLY A 447 79.20 25.39 33.72
C GLY A 447 79.92 24.58 34.82
N THR A 448 80.18 23.30 34.58
CA THR A 448 80.97 22.47 35.50
C THR A 448 82.46 22.77 35.35
N PHE A 449 83.15 23.03 36.48
CA PHE A 449 84.60 23.16 36.56
C PHE A 449 85.24 21.82 36.94
N ILE A 450 86.23 21.38 36.16
CA ILE A 450 86.98 20.13 36.40
C ILE A 450 88.44 20.48 36.66
N THR A 451 88.96 20.05 37.81
CA THR A 451 90.36 20.25 38.20
C THR A 451 91.14 18.97 37.96
N PHE A 452 92.18 19.08 37.13
CA PHE A 452 93.19 18.06 36.91
C PHE A 452 94.39 18.29 37.82
N THR A 453 94.93 17.20 38.36
CA THR A 453 96.13 17.20 39.21
C THR A 453 97.14 16.21 38.64
N CYS A 454 98.39 16.66 38.45
CA CYS A 454 99.50 15.76 38.15
C CYS A 454 99.92 15.00 39.41
N ARG A 455 100.02 13.67 39.30
CA ARG A 455 100.52 12.78 40.35
C ARG A 455 102.00 13.07 40.56
N MET A 456 102.47 13.09 41.81
CA MET A 456 103.91 13.27 42.06
C MET A 456 104.72 12.09 41.50
N PRO A 457 105.88 12.32 40.85
CA PRO A 457 106.65 13.57 40.75
C PRO A 457 106.41 14.39 39.47
N PHE A 458 105.28 14.21 38.77
CA PHE A 458 105.00 14.86 37.48
C PHE A 458 104.41 16.26 37.64
N PHE A 459 104.69 17.13 36.68
CA PHE A 459 104.18 18.49 36.59
C PHE A 459 103.77 18.79 35.14
N ASP A 460 102.89 19.77 34.95
CA ASP A 460 102.61 20.27 33.61
C ASP A 460 103.86 20.95 33.01
N VAL A 461 103.92 21.11 31.68
CA VAL A 461 105.01 21.81 30.97
C VAL A 461 105.27 23.24 31.49
N SER A 462 104.27 23.86 32.13
CA SER A 462 104.37 25.16 32.79
C SER A 462 104.93 25.12 34.22
N GLY A 463 105.24 23.93 34.75
CA GLY A 463 105.69 23.69 36.12
C GLY A 463 104.57 23.70 37.16
N VAL A 464 103.30 23.71 36.73
CA VAL A 464 102.13 23.76 37.61
C VAL A 464 101.61 22.35 37.90
N LYS A 465 101.17 22.11 39.13
CA LYS A 465 100.66 20.79 39.57
C LYS A 465 99.17 20.58 39.28
N GLU A 466 98.41 21.66 39.20
CA GLU A 466 96.94 21.63 39.04
C GLU A 466 96.48 22.60 37.94
N LYS A 467 95.52 22.17 37.13
CA LYS A 467 94.87 22.99 36.08
C LYS A 467 93.36 22.74 36.10
N THR A 468 92.56 23.79 36.01
CA THR A 468 91.08 23.71 36.00
C THR A 468 90.53 24.16 34.66
N ILE A 469 89.55 23.42 34.12
CA ILE A 469 88.83 23.74 32.87
C ILE A 469 87.31 23.77 33.12
N GLU A 470 86.56 24.48 32.28
CA GLU A 470 85.10 24.67 32.36
C GLU A 470 84.39 24.06 31.14
N CYS A 471 83.26 23.38 31.36
CA CYS A 471 82.37 22.93 30.26
C CYS A 471 81.49 24.09 29.76
N LEU A 472 81.66 24.49 28.50
CA LEU A 472 80.97 25.61 27.87
C LEU A 472 79.58 25.22 27.31
N PRO A 473 78.68 26.21 27.08
CA PRO A 473 77.33 25.96 26.55
C PRO A 473 77.27 25.32 25.15
N ASP A 474 78.36 25.35 24.40
CA ASP A 474 78.47 24.73 23.08
C ASP A 474 78.87 23.23 23.15
N GLY A 475 79.02 22.67 24.35
CA GLY A 475 79.41 21.28 24.57
C GLY A 475 80.92 21.03 24.47
N THR A 476 81.75 22.08 24.52
CA THR A 476 83.22 21.98 24.50
C THR A 476 83.85 22.48 25.81
N TYR A 477 85.10 22.11 26.08
CA TYR A 477 85.86 22.66 27.20
C TYR A 477 86.57 23.95 26.80
N ASP A 478 86.67 24.91 27.73
CA ASP A 478 87.34 26.20 27.53
C ASP A 478 88.87 26.08 27.30
N ASP A 479 89.49 25.00 27.78
CA ASP A 479 90.89 24.68 27.60
C ASP A 479 91.11 23.16 27.59
N THR A 480 92.30 22.74 27.17
CA THR A 480 92.76 21.35 27.14
C THR A 480 93.31 20.89 28.50
N PRO A 481 93.15 19.60 28.88
CA PRO A 481 93.77 19.03 30.08
C PRO A 481 95.31 19.17 30.10
N PRO A 482 95.95 19.30 31.27
CA PRO A 482 97.41 19.40 31.37
C PRO A 482 98.10 18.10 30.91
N GLN A 483 99.35 18.21 30.47
CA GLN A 483 100.20 17.06 30.09
C GLN A 483 101.23 16.85 31.20
N CYS A 484 101.11 15.76 31.96
CA CYS A 484 101.91 15.55 33.17
C CYS A 484 103.19 14.78 32.88
N ASP A 485 104.29 15.52 32.69
CA ASP A 485 105.63 14.99 32.44
C ASP A 485 106.57 15.24 33.63
N GLN A 486 107.69 14.52 33.68
CA GLN A 486 108.67 14.68 34.74
C GLN A 486 109.68 15.76 34.32
N PRO A 487 109.75 16.93 35.00
CA PRO A 487 110.79 17.90 34.74
C PRO A 487 112.15 17.34 35.21
N GLY A 488 113.19 17.43 34.37
CA GLY A 488 114.56 17.09 34.76
C GLY A 488 115.47 18.33 34.82
N CYS A 489 116.69 18.16 35.30
CA CYS A 489 117.65 19.25 35.50
C CYS A 489 118.43 19.60 34.22
N ASP A 490 119.02 20.80 34.15
CA ASP A 490 119.97 21.13 33.09
C ASP A 490 121.23 20.23 33.14
N LEU A 491 121.98 20.14 32.03
CA LEU A 491 123.25 19.41 32.00
C LEU A 491 124.25 20.00 33.01
N PRO A 492 124.91 19.17 33.83
CA PRO A 492 125.88 19.66 34.81
C PRO A 492 127.11 20.21 34.08
N MET A 493 127.47 21.46 34.37
CA MET A 493 128.70 22.08 33.86
C MET A 493 129.90 21.68 34.71
N ASP A 494 131.11 21.67 34.12
CA ASP A 494 132.34 21.44 34.88
C ASP A 494 132.57 22.49 35.97
N GLY A 495 133.18 22.05 37.08
CA GLY A 495 133.47 22.90 38.24
C GLY A 495 134.77 23.67 38.07
N SER A 496 135.05 24.60 38.99
CA SER A 496 136.31 25.35 38.97
C SER A 496 137.47 24.40 39.25
N ARG A 497 138.30 24.13 38.23
CA ARG A 497 139.41 23.16 38.26
C ARG A 497 138.97 21.77 38.73
N ALA A 498 137.75 21.39 38.36
CA ALA A 498 137.14 20.09 38.64
C ALA A 498 136.33 19.61 37.44
N SER A 499 136.44 18.34 37.07
CA SER A 499 135.63 17.72 36.03
C SER A 499 134.49 16.91 36.64
N ASN A 500 133.30 17.00 36.06
CA ASN A 500 132.18 16.15 36.45
C ASN A 500 132.22 14.80 35.70
N ASN A 501 131.67 13.75 36.30
CA ASN A 501 131.66 12.40 35.72
C ASN A 501 130.37 12.07 34.95
N TYR A 502 129.50 13.05 34.68
CA TYR A 502 128.23 12.78 34.01
C TYR A 502 128.50 12.42 32.54
N PRO A 503 128.12 11.21 32.09
CA PRO A 503 128.41 10.76 30.73
C PRO A 503 127.41 11.28 29.69
N GLY A 504 126.30 11.90 30.12
CA GLY A 504 125.23 12.36 29.24
C GLY A 504 125.54 13.69 28.56
N VAL A 505 125.08 13.83 27.31
CA VAL A 505 125.25 15.04 26.48
C VAL A 505 123.91 15.70 26.09
N ILE A 506 122.80 15.26 26.70
CA ILE A 506 121.43 15.73 26.41
C ILE A 506 120.75 16.10 27.75
N ALA A 507 120.11 17.27 27.79
CA ALA A 507 119.18 17.69 28.83
C ALA A 507 117.73 17.31 28.44
N PRO A 508 116.81 17.10 29.40
CA PRO A 508 117.02 17.24 30.83
C PRO A 508 117.60 15.98 31.50
N VAL A 509 118.34 16.16 32.60
CA VAL A 509 118.91 15.11 33.45
C VAL A 509 117.84 14.58 34.39
N ASP A 510 117.66 13.26 34.42
CA ASP A 510 116.61 12.62 35.21
C ASP A 510 116.73 12.93 36.71
N PHE A 511 115.58 13.10 37.37
CA PHE A 511 115.48 13.22 38.82
C PHE A 511 116.23 12.10 39.55
N GLY A 512 116.89 12.44 40.66
CA GLY A 512 117.67 11.49 41.46
C GLY A 512 119.03 11.15 40.87
N THR A 513 119.35 11.61 39.65
CA THR A 513 120.70 11.48 39.08
C THR A 513 121.71 12.18 39.97
N GLN A 514 122.77 11.46 40.33
CA GLN A 514 123.90 11.97 41.09
C GLN A 514 125.09 12.23 40.17
N VAL A 515 125.61 13.46 40.22
CA VAL A 515 126.76 13.90 39.44
C VAL A 515 127.94 14.09 40.38
N ILE A 516 129.05 13.40 40.13
CA ILE A 516 130.26 13.46 40.95
C ILE A 516 131.30 14.32 40.25
N TYR A 517 131.67 15.41 40.92
CA TYR A 517 132.79 16.26 40.57
C TYR A 517 134.07 15.74 41.20
N ASN A 518 135.14 15.70 40.42
CA ASN A 518 136.49 15.35 40.87
C ASN A 518 137.40 16.57 40.67
N CYS A 519 138.09 17.01 41.72
CA CYS A 519 139.11 18.04 41.60
C CYS A 519 140.26 17.54 40.73
N ASN A 520 140.81 18.41 39.87
CA ASN A 520 142.00 18.11 39.09
C ASN A 520 143.20 17.84 40.02
N SER A 521 144.16 17.05 39.55
CA SER A 521 145.35 16.68 40.33
C SER A 521 146.07 17.92 40.89
N GLY A 522 146.26 17.97 42.21
CA GLY A 522 146.90 19.08 42.92
C GLY A 522 145.94 20.10 43.56
N TYR A 523 144.63 19.95 43.35
CA TYR A 523 143.60 20.81 43.91
C TYR A 523 142.71 20.06 44.92
N THR A 524 142.24 20.76 45.94
CA THR A 524 141.27 20.26 46.94
C THR A 524 140.19 21.30 47.18
N MET A 525 139.01 20.87 47.61
CA MET A 525 137.98 21.78 48.13
C MET A 525 138.39 22.35 49.49
N ALA A 526 137.66 23.37 49.96
CA ALA A 526 137.97 24.07 51.23
C ALA A 526 137.97 23.14 52.47
N ASP A 527 137.22 22.04 52.41
CA ASP A 527 137.17 21.02 53.47
C ASP A 527 138.29 19.96 53.35
N GLY A 528 139.19 20.10 52.37
CA GLY A 528 140.27 19.17 52.07
C GLY A 528 139.85 17.95 51.24
N SER A 529 138.59 17.82 50.86
CA SER A 529 138.10 16.73 50.01
C SER A 529 138.48 16.93 48.54
N THR A 530 138.50 15.84 47.77
CA THR A 530 138.84 15.86 46.34
C THR A 530 137.63 15.55 45.45
N THR A 531 136.47 15.22 46.03
CA THR A 531 135.27 14.81 45.30
C THR A 531 133.98 15.38 45.92
N LYS A 532 133.04 15.88 45.11
CA LYS A 532 131.71 16.37 45.55
C LYS A 532 130.61 15.75 44.70
N THR A 533 129.52 15.30 45.31
CA THR A 533 128.33 14.82 44.61
C THR A 533 127.20 15.85 44.70
N ILE A 534 126.50 16.09 43.59
CA ILE A 534 125.24 16.85 43.54
C ILE A 534 124.12 15.96 42.99
N THR A 535 122.88 16.21 43.40
CA THR A 535 121.70 15.39 43.01
C THR A 535 120.64 16.25 42.32
N CYS A 536 120.11 15.79 41.19
CA CYS A 536 118.96 16.44 40.55
C CYS A 536 117.68 16.23 41.39
N LEU A 537 117.06 17.33 41.84
CA LEU A 537 115.84 17.35 42.66
C LEU A 537 114.58 17.37 41.79
N ASP A 538 113.44 17.10 42.43
CA ASP A 538 112.11 16.99 41.81
C ASP A 538 111.60 18.31 41.22
N ALA A 539 112.12 19.44 41.73
CA ALA A 539 111.86 20.77 41.20
C ALA A 539 112.71 21.14 39.96
N GLY A 540 113.46 20.20 39.37
CA GLY A 540 114.27 20.43 38.16
C GLY A 540 115.57 21.21 38.41
N ASN A 541 116.04 21.26 39.67
CA ASN A 541 117.29 21.92 40.06
C ASN A 541 118.21 20.97 40.84
N TYR A 542 119.52 21.25 40.85
CA TYR A 542 120.47 20.48 41.68
C TYR A 542 120.42 20.90 43.15
N ASP A 543 120.62 19.95 44.06
CA ASP A 543 120.66 20.17 45.52
C ASP A 543 121.75 21.17 45.97
N SER A 544 122.81 21.32 45.19
CA SER A 544 123.89 22.28 45.40
C SER A 544 124.61 22.62 44.10
N GLY A 545 125.40 23.71 44.10
CA GLY A 545 126.17 24.13 42.93
C GLY A 545 127.40 23.26 42.62
N PRO A 546 128.08 23.47 41.47
CA PRO A 546 129.29 22.73 41.05
C PRO A 546 130.43 22.78 42.08
N ALA A 547 131.39 21.84 41.98
CA ALA A 547 132.57 21.84 42.85
C ALA A 547 133.51 23.03 42.57
N MET A 548 134.12 23.58 43.64
CA MET A 548 135.13 24.64 43.57
C MET A 548 136.42 24.18 44.25
N CYS A 549 137.48 23.91 43.47
CA CYS A 549 138.75 23.37 43.99
C CYS A 549 139.90 24.38 43.85
N ASP A 550 140.76 24.47 44.87
CA ASP A 550 141.93 25.37 44.90
C ASP A 550 143.21 24.66 45.39
N THR A 551 144.38 25.30 45.22
CA THR A 551 145.68 24.69 45.56
C THR A 551 145.84 24.48 47.06
N ARG A 552 146.38 23.32 47.44
CA ARG A 552 146.61 22.95 48.84
C ARG A 552 147.74 23.79 49.46
N GLU A 553 147.40 24.85 50.18
CA GLU A 553 148.35 25.57 51.04
C GLU A 553 148.71 24.72 52.27
N SER A 554 149.96 24.26 52.33
CA SER A 554 150.58 23.79 53.57
C SER A 554 150.85 24.99 54.47
N GLY A 555 150.07 25.12 55.54
CA GLY A 555 150.13 26.27 56.44
C GLY A 555 151.49 26.47 57.12
N PHE A 556 151.96 27.72 57.12
CA PHE A 556 152.44 28.40 58.32
C PHE A 556 152.57 29.92 58.11
N TYR A 557 151.84 30.67 58.97
CA TYR A 557 151.88 32.12 59.26
C TYR A 557 151.51 33.06 58.10
N ASP A 558 150.72 34.12 58.27
CA ASP A 558 150.67 35.05 59.40
C ASP A 558 149.34 35.83 59.42
N CYS A 559 148.96 36.29 60.61
CA CYS A 559 147.78 37.11 60.84
C CYS A 559 147.88 38.47 60.14
N VAL A 560 146.84 38.88 59.41
CA VAL A 560 146.50 40.30 59.27
C VAL A 560 144.99 40.49 59.39
N CYS A 561 144.60 41.11 60.49
CA CYS A 561 143.28 41.69 60.69
C CYS A 561 142.95 42.72 59.61
N PHE A 562 141.73 42.68 59.06
CA PHE A 562 141.03 43.89 58.69
C PHE A 562 139.63 43.89 59.30
N ASN A 563 139.48 44.79 60.27
CA ASN A 563 138.23 45.27 60.81
C ASN A 563 137.43 46.02 59.73
N ALA A 564 136.13 46.18 60.03
CA ALA A 564 135.27 47.27 59.56
C ALA A 564 134.72 47.06 58.13
N LEU A 565 133.47 47.35 57.77
CA LEU A 565 132.45 48.20 58.38
C LEU A 565 131.08 47.79 57.84
N TRP A 566 130.07 48.03 58.67
CA TRP A 566 128.66 48.14 58.33
C TRP A 566 128.40 49.02 57.09
N LEU A 567 127.28 48.79 56.39
CA LEU A 567 126.20 49.78 56.22
C LEU A 567 125.01 49.24 55.39
N ASN A 568 123.83 49.39 56.00
CA ASN A 568 122.45 49.51 55.47
C ASN A 568 121.86 48.44 54.56
#